data_AF-A0A7J2LM79-F1
#
_entry.id   AF-A0A7J2LM79-F1
#
_cell.length_a   1.000
_cell.length_b   1.000
_cell.length_c   1.000
_cell.angle_alpha   90.00
_cell.angle_beta   90.00
_cell.angle_gamma   90.00
#
_symmetry.space_group_name_H-M   'P 1'
#
loop_
_entity.id
_entity.type
_entity.pdbx_description
1 polymer ?
#
loop_
_entity_poly.entity_id
_entity_poly.type
_entity_poly.pdbx_seq_one_letter_code
_entity_poly.pdbx_strand_id
1 'polypeptide(L)'
;MREYQPSLENMEDIVLDSEALNQVASVINLQSEWIKKRSTSLYTDPFLIQEKLKALDVEKLARLFLKVWRPIVELEQITTKSLAVSAKYWRDLLPLDVRWSKTGYRQLPLASSTYEDLVKRRIISEKTFSEELEELWKELLDRVGDKGKILYQEFVYVESYPETLRRAYLTSFLVTYGYAKLEVYPFEEEIYLVPLKVPTPPSDKENVMSYPIPISYEDWLEWRKNR
;
A
#
# COMPACT_ATOMS: atom_id res chain seq x y z
N MET A 1 -12.46 -45.20 -37.13
CA MET A 1 -11.23 -44.76 -36.42
C MET A 1 -10.10 -45.78 -36.50
N ARG A 2 -10.33 -47.10 -36.37
CA ARG A 2 -9.29 -48.13 -36.60
C ARG A 2 -8.87 -48.34 -38.06
N GLU A 3 -9.67 -47.91 -39.03
CA GLU A 3 -9.36 -48.07 -40.47
C GLU A 3 -8.36 -47.05 -41.02
N TYR A 4 -8.12 -45.93 -40.35
CA TYR A 4 -7.38 -44.80 -40.95
C TYR A 4 -5.97 -44.59 -40.36
N GLN A 5 -5.60 -45.23 -39.24
CA GLN A 5 -4.26 -45.12 -38.66
C GLN A 5 -3.89 -46.38 -37.85
N PRO A 6 -3.14 -47.34 -38.44
CA PRO A 6 -2.84 -48.64 -37.79
C PRO A 6 -1.86 -48.55 -36.61
N SER A 7 -1.22 -47.40 -36.38
CA SER A 7 -0.19 -47.21 -35.35
C SER A 7 -0.73 -46.89 -33.95
N LEU A 8 -2.05 -46.67 -33.80
CA LEU A 8 -2.69 -46.41 -32.50
C LEU A 8 -3.22 -47.70 -31.90
N GLU A 9 -2.31 -48.53 -31.38
CA GLU A 9 -2.66 -49.78 -30.69
C GLU A 9 -2.84 -49.60 -29.18
N ASN A 10 -2.26 -48.54 -28.59
CA ASN A 10 -2.29 -48.31 -27.14
C ASN A 10 -3.26 -47.18 -26.74
N MET A 11 -4.07 -47.43 -25.71
CA MET A 11 -5.07 -46.49 -25.20
C MET A 11 -4.42 -45.28 -24.51
N GLU A 12 -3.23 -45.45 -23.96
CA GLU A 12 -2.44 -44.38 -23.33
C GLU A 12 -1.96 -43.35 -24.36
N ASP A 13 -1.53 -43.78 -25.55
CA ASP A 13 -1.09 -42.89 -26.62
C ASP A 13 -2.24 -42.02 -27.15
N ILE A 14 -3.45 -42.60 -27.24
CA ILE A 14 -4.67 -41.88 -27.62
C ILE A 14 -5.00 -40.78 -26.60
N VAL A 15 -4.82 -41.06 -25.31
CA VAL A 15 -5.07 -40.08 -24.24
C VAL A 15 -4.04 -38.96 -24.29
N LEU A 16 -2.75 -39.30 -24.47
CA LEU A 16 -1.66 -38.33 -24.63
C LEU A 16 -1.87 -37.42 -25.86
N ASP A 17 -2.25 -37.98 -27.00
CA ASP A 17 -2.55 -37.21 -28.20
C ASP A 17 -3.79 -36.32 -28.03
N SER A 18 -4.81 -36.81 -27.34
CA SER A 18 -6.02 -36.03 -27.03
C SER A 18 -5.71 -34.87 -26.09
N GLU A 19 -4.82 -35.08 -25.11
CA GLU A 19 -4.35 -34.04 -24.22
C GLU A 19 -3.51 -32.99 -24.98
N ALA A 20 -2.62 -33.43 -25.86
CA ALA A 20 -1.85 -32.53 -26.72
C ALA A 20 -2.75 -31.67 -27.62
N LEU A 21 -3.78 -32.26 -28.25
CA LEU A 21 -4.76 -31.52 -29.04
C LEU A 21 -5.56 -30.53 -28.20
N ASN A 22 -5.94 -30.91 -26.98
CA ASN A 22 -6.64 -30.02 -26.05
C ASN A 22 -5.76 -28.83 -25.63
N GLN A 23 -4.46 -29.06 -25.41
CA GLN A 23 -3.51 -27.98 -25.12
C GLN A 23 -3.31 -27.05 -26.31
N VAL A 24 -3.25 -27.56 -27.54
CA VAL A 24 -3.18 -26.71 -28.73
C VAL A 24 -4.46 -25.87 -28.90
N ALA A 25 -5.62 -26.48 -28.69
CA ALA A 25 -6.90 -25.78 -28.73
C ALA A 25 -7.01 -24.70 -27.64
N SER A 26 -6.49 -24.97 -26.43
CA SER A 26 -6.48 -24.00 -25.33
C SER A 26 -5.59 -22.79 -25.65
N VAL A 27 -4.40 -23.02 -26.23
CA VAL A 27 -3.49 -21.95 -26.68
C VAL A 27 -4.14 -21.09 -27.76
N ILE A 28 -4.82 -21.69 -28.74
CA ILE A 28 -5.54 -20.95 -29.79
C ILE A 28 -6.67 -20.12 -29.19
N ASN A 29 -7.40 -20.68 -28.22
CA ASN A 29 -8.48 -19.94 -27.55
C ASN A 29 -7.94 -18.75 -26.74
N LEU A 30 -6.85 -18.94 -26.00
CA LEU A 30 -6.17 -17.86 -25.26
C LEU A 30 -5.65 -16.77 -26.19
N GLN A 31 -5.11 -17.13 -27.36
CA GLN A 31 -4.71 -16.16 -28.38
C GLN A 31 -5.92 -15.42 -28.97
N SER A 32 -7.03 -16.11 -29.22
CA SER A 32 -8.27 -15.51 -29.70
C SER A 32 -8.87 -14.53 -28.68
N GLU A 33 -8.91 -14.92 -27.41
CA GLU A 33 -9.32 -14.03 -26.32
C GLU A 33 -8.37 -12.85 -26.14
N TRP A 34 -7.06 -13.06 -26.27
CA TRP A 34 -6.08 -11.98 -26.25
C TRP A 34 -6.28 -10.98 -27.41
N ILE A 35 -6.53 -11.48 -28.64
CA ILE A 35 -6.84 -10.63 -29.81
C ILE A 35 -8.17 -9.89 -29.60
N LYS A 36 -9.22 -10.59 -29.14
CA LYS A 36 -10.52 -9.97 -28.84
C LYS A 36 -10.38 -8.91 -27.77
N LYS A 37 -9.67 -9.17 -26.68
CA LYS A 37 -9.43 -8.22 -25.59
C LYS A 37 -8.59 -7.02 -26.05
N ARG A 38 -7.62 -7.23 -26.95
CA ARG A 38 -6.86 -6.15 -27.60
C ARG A 38 -7.70 -5.32 -28.57
N SER A 39 -8.72 -5.93 -29.18
CA SER A 39 -9.69 -5.25 -30.04
C SER A 39 -10.77 -4.50 -29.24
N THR A 40 -11.21 -5.04 -28.09
CA THR A 40 -12.31 -4.49 -27.28
C THR A 40 -11.86 -3.54 -26.17
N SER A 41 -10.60 -3.61 -25.71
CA SER A 41 -10.08 -2.78 -24.63
C SER A 41 -9.22 -1.63 -25.16
N LEU A 42 -9.84 -0.46 -25.33
CA LEU A 42 -9.19 0.85 -25.13
C LEU A 42 -8.03 1.26 -26.06
N TYR A 43 -8.10 0.96 -27.37
CA TYR A 43 -7.41 1.81 -28.34
C TYR A 43 -8.41 2.81 -28.91
N THR A 44 -8.68 3.88 -28.16
CA THR A 44 -8.98 5.12 -28.86
C THR A 44 -7.67 5.51 -29.50
N ASP A 45 -7.54 5.26 -30.80
CA ASP A 45 -6.31 5.50 -31.55
C ASP A 45 -5.78 6.90 -31.19
N PRO A 46 -4.56 7.01 -30.62
CA PRO A 46 -3.96 8.30 -30.27
C PRO A 46 -3.97 9.27 -31.45
N PHE A 47 -3.88 8.75 -32.68
CA PHE A 47 -4.00 9.52 -33.90
C PHE A 47 -5.42 10.07 -34.11
N LEU A 48 -6.46 9.26 -33.88
CA LEU A 48 -7.86 9.68 -33.95
C LEU A 48 -8.21 10.71 -32.87
N ILE A 49 -7.64 10.60 -31.67
CA ILE A 49 -7.76 11.62 -30.61
C ILE A 49 -7.09 12.92 -31.07
N GLN A 50 -5.88 12.82 -31.62
CA GLN A 50 -5.11 13.98 -32.07
C GLN A 50 -5.82 14.72 -33.22
N GLU A 51 -6.39 14.00 -34.18
CA GLU A 51 -7.18 14.61 -35.26
C GLU A 51 -8.47 15.24 -34.73
N LYS A 52 -9.16 14.61 -33.78
CA LYS A 52 -10.32 15.24 -33.11
C LYS A 52 -9.94 16.50 -32.33
N LEU A 53 -8.80 16.49 -31.63
CA LEU A 53 -8.31 17.66 -30.90
C LEU A 53 -7.98 18.83 -31.84
N LYS A 54 -7.35 18.56 -32.99
CA LYS A 54 -7.06 19.58 -34.02
C LYS A 54 -8.31 20.11 -34.71
N ALA A 55 -9.33 19.26 -34.90
CA ALA A 55 -10.60 19.63 -35.53
C ALA A 55 -11.57 20.36 -34.60
N LEU A 56 -11.30 20.40 -33.28
CA LEU A 56 -12.12 21.09 -32.31
C LEU A 56 -11.74 22.57 -32.22
N ASP A 57 -12.77 23.42 -32.17
CA ASP A 57 -12.61 24.84 -31.89
C ASP A 57 -12.21 25.08 -30.42
N VAL A 58 -11.47 26.18 -30.18
CA VAL A 58 -10.94 26.58 -28.87
C VAL A 58 -12.06 26.67 -27.84
N GLU A 59 -13.24 27.17 -28.22
CA GLU A 59 -14.39 27.28 -27.32
C GLU A 59 -14.90 25.90 -26.87
N LYS A 60 -14.95 24.93 -27.79
CA LYS A 60 -15.39 23.56 -27.47
C LYS A 60 -14.38 22.84 -26.60
N LEU A 61 -13.08 23.04 -26.86
CA LEU A 61 -12.00 22.52 -26.02
C LEU A 61 -12.09 23.07 -24.60
N ALA A 62 -12.27 24.39 -24.44
CA ALA A 62 -12.42 25.02 -23.13
C ALA A 62 -13.64 24.46 -22.37
N ARG A 63 -14.80 24.30 -23.03
CA ARG A 63 -16.00 23.71 -22.42
C ARG A 63 -15.81 22.25 -22.01
N LEU A 64 -15.10 21.46 -22.83
CA LEU A 64 -14.73 20.07 -22.49
C LEU A 64 -13.80 20.04 -21.29
N PHE A 65 -12.80 20.91 -21.26
CA PHE A 65 -11.85 21.02 -20.17
C PHE A 65 -12.56 21.36 -18.87
N LEU A 66 -13.46 22.35 -18.87
CA LEU A 66 -14.28 22.70 -17.69
C LEU A 66 -15.16 21.55 -17.20
N LYS A 67 -15.71 20.71 -18.10
CA LYS A 67 -16.50 19.53 -17.71
C LYS A 67 -15.69 18.44 -17.04
N VAL A 68 -14.40 18.36 -17.37
CA VAL A 68 -13.49 17.31 -16.89
C VAL A 68 -12.54 17.84 -15.82
N TRP A 69 -12.55 19.15 -15.57
CA TRP A 69 -11.70 19.80 -14.58
C TRP A 69 -12.02 19.29 -13.18
N ARG A 70 -11.11 18.48 -12.66
CA ARG A 70 -11.09 18.04 -11.26
C ARG A 70 -9.91 18.76 -10.60
N PRO A 71 -10.09 20.00 -10.13
CA PRO A 71 -9.02 20.70 -9.44
C PRO A 71 -8.64 19.87 -8.23
N ILE A 72 -7.35 19.83 -7.94
CA ILE A 72 -6.86 19.23 -6.70
C ILE A 72 -7.27 20.19 -5.58
N VAL A 73 -8.41 19.91 -4.95
CA VAL A 73 -9.00 20.77 -3.91
C VAL A 73 -8.20 20.65 -2.61
N GLU A 74 -7.54 19.52 -2.40
CA GLU A 74 -6.72 19.23 -1.24
C GLU A 74 -5.65 18.20 -1.63
N LEU A 75 -4.39 18.47 -1.28
CA LEU A 75 -3.34 17.46 -1.25
C LEU A 75 -3.14 17.13 0.23
N GLU A 76 -3.48 15.91 0.63
CA GLU A 76 -2.90 15.36 1.86
C GLU A 76 -1.38 15.56 1.78
N GLN A 77 -0.78 16.07 2.86
CA GLN A 77 0.59 16.58 2.82
C GLN A 77 1.57 15.48 2.42
N ILE A 78 2.00 15.51 1.16
CA ILE A 78 3.04 14.65 0.64
C ILE A 78 4.38 15.33 0.95
N THR A 79 5.21 14.69 1.78
CA THR A 79 6.59 15.15 1.97
C THR A 79 7.51 14.69 0.85
N THR A 80 8.57 15.46 0.63
CA THR A 80 9.78 15.09 -0.15
C THR A 80 10.31 13.72 0.24
N LYS A 81 10.42 13.44 1.54
CA LYS A 81 10.80 12.13 2.06
C LYS A 81 9.82 11.02 1.65
N SER A 82 8.52 11.24 1.80
CA SER A 82 7.49 10.28 1.37
C SER A 82 7.55 10.00 -0.14
N LEU A 83 7.79 11.03 -0.96
CA LEU A 83 7.99 10.86 -2.40
C LEU A 83 9.25 10.06 -2.72
N ALA A 84 10.36 10.33 -2.04
CA ALA A 84 11.61 9.61 -2.25
C ALA A 84 11.47 8.12 -1.92
N VAL A 85 10.85 7.80 -0.77
CA VAL A 85 10.56 6.42 -0.37
C VAL A 85 9.62 5.75 -1.37
N SER A 86 8.56 6.45 -1.79
CA SER A 86 7.61 5.93 -2.78
C SER A 86 8.29 5.67 -4.13
N ALA A 87 9.13 6.58 -4.61
CA ALA A 87 9.89 6.43 -5.85
C ALA A 87 10.88 5.27 -5.77
N LYS A 88 11.54 5.08 -4.63
CA LYS A 88 12.41 3.93 -4.36
C LYS A 88 11.60 2.62 -4.40
N TYR A 89 10.47 2.57 -3.72
CA TYR A 89 9.57 1.41 -3.73
C TYR A 89 9.14 1.00 -5.15
N TRP A 90 8.72 1.98 -5.97
CA TRP A 90 8.33 1.72 -7.37
C TRP A 90 9.49 1.28 -8.26
N ARG A 91 10.72 1.74 -7.97
CA ARG A 91 11.92 1.34 -8.70
C ARG A 91 12.39 -0.07 -8.35
N ASP A 92 12.30 -0.43 -7.06
CA ASP A 92 12.77 -1.72 -6.53
C ASP A 92 11.72 -2.83 -6.70
N LEU A 93 10.56 -2.47 -7.25
CA LEU A 93 9.43 -3.36 -7.48
C LEU A 93 9.77 -4.36 -8.59
N LEU A 94 9.58 -5.64 -8.27
CA LEU A 94 9.82 -6.72 -9.24
C LEU A 94 8.96 -6.54 -10.51
N PRO A 95 9.45 -6.96 -11.69
CA PRO A 95 8.68 -6.99 -12.92
C PRO A 95 7.29 -7.64 -12.75
N LEU A 96 6.30 -7.16 -13.51
CA LEU A 96 4.90 -7.58 -13.35
C LEU A 96 4.70 -9.09 -13.53
N ASP A 97 5.45 -9.70 -14.45
CA ASP A 97 5.48 -11.14 -14.68
C ASP A 97 5.99 -11.93 -13.46
N VAL A 98 6.99 -11.40 -12.74
CA VAL A 98 7.50 -12.00 -11.49
C VAL A 98 6.53 -11.78 -10.32
N ARG A 99 5.85 -10.63 -10.28
CA ARG A 99 4.82 -10.34 -9.27
C ARG A 99 3.57 -11.19 -9.46
N TRP A 100 3.16 -11.39 -10.70
CA TRP A 100 1.98 -12.17 -11.08
C TRP A 100 2.27 -13.66 -11.20
N SER A 101 3.52 -14.10 -11.37
CA SER A 101 3.88 -15.53 -11.28
C SER A 101 3.82 -16.06 -9.85
N LYS A 102 3.79 -15.18 -8.84
CA LYS A 102 3.42 -15.53 -7.45
C LYS A 102 1.90 -15.74 -7.26
N THR A 103 1.20 -16.25 -8.27
CA THR A 103 -0.18 -16.76 -8.17
C THR A 103 -0.29 -18.04 -7.36
N GLY A 104 0.83 -18.57 -6.86
CA GLY A 104 0.84 -19.37 -5.65
C GLY A 104 0.72 -18.51 -4.40
N TYR A 105 -0.29 -17.63 -4.30
CA TYR A 105 -0.78 -17.33 -2.96
C TYR A 105 -1.23 -18.68 -2.43
N ARG A 106 -0.43 -19.26 -1.53
CA ARG A 106 -1.01 -20.22 -0.60
C ARG A 106 -2.15 -19.43 0.00
N GLN A 107 -3.39 -19.73 -0.40
CA GLN A 107 -4.48 -19.67 0.53
C GLN A 107 -4.01 -20.62 1.65
N LEU A 108 -3.18 -20.08 2.54
CA LEU A 108 -3.41 -20.34 3.94
C LEU A 108 -4.93 -20.13 4.01
N PRO A 109 -5.69 -21.11 4.52
CA PRO A 109 -7.02 -20.80 4.97
C PRO A 109 -6.89 -19.44 5.68
N LEU A 110 -7.88 -18.57 5.57
CA LEU A 110 -8.08 -17.62 6.65
C LEU A 110 -8.26 -18.51 7.88
N ALA A 111 -7.16 -19.00 8.44
CA ALA A 111 -7.08 -19.56 9.75
C ALA A 111 -7.61 -18.36 10.50
N SER A 112 -8.84 -18.50 10.97
CA SER A 112 -9.39 -17.66 12.01
C SER A 112 -8.21 -17.48 12.96
N SER A 113 -7.56 -16.32 12.89
CA SER A 113 -6.37 -16.10 13.66
C SER A 113 -6.89 -16.10 15.07
N THR A 114 -6.69 -17.24 15.75
CA THR A 114 -7.23 -17.42 17.09
C THR A 114 -6.56 -16.36 17.94
N TYR A 115 -7.24 -15.88 18.99
CA TYR A 115 -6.66 -14.90 19.91
C TYR A 115 -5.23 -15.28 20.32
N GLU A 116 -4.99 -16.58 20.59
CA GLU A 116 -3.66 -17.13 20.89
C GLU A 116 -2.63 -17.00 19.76
N ASP A 117 -3.03 -17.11 18.48
CA ASP A 117 -2.11 -16.96 17.34
C ASP A 117 -1.68 -15.50 17.16
N LEU A 118 -2.60 -14.57 17.46
CA LEU A 118 -2.32 -13.13 17.47
C LEU A 118 -1.40 -12.76 18.65
N VAL A 119 -1.57 -13.41 19.80
CA VAL A 119 -0.66 -13.27 20.95
C VAL A 119 0.73 -13.84 20.66
N LYS A 120 0.82 -15.04 20.09
CA LYS A 120 2.11 -15.66 19.71
C LYS A 120 2.89 -14.84 18.68
N ARG A 121 2.18 -14.21 17.74
CA ARG A 121 2.78 -13.31 16.73
C ARG A 121 3.06 -11.91 17.26
N ARG A 122 2.80 -11.63 18.55
CA ARG A 122 2.89 -10.31 19.21
C ARG A 122 2.05 -9.23 18.53
N ILE A 123 1.00 -9.63 17.83
CA ILE A 123 0.03 -8.71 17.21
C ILE A 123 -0.95 -8.21 18.28
N ILE A 124 -1.28 -9.07 19.24
CA ILE A 124 -2.03 -8.74 20.46
C ILE A 124 -1.13 -9.06 21.64
N SER A 125 -1.01 -8.13 22.58
CA SER A 125 -0.31 -8.37 23.85
C SER A 125 -1.23 -9.08 24.83
N GLU A 126 -0.70 -9.75 25.86
CA GLU A 126 -1.52 -10.17 27.00
C GLU A 126 -2.15 -8.96 27.72
N LYS A 127 -1.53 -7.78 27.57
CA LYS A 127 -2.12 -6.50 27.96
C LYS A 127 -3.19 -6.09 26.97
N THR A 128 -4.30 -5.53 27.46
CA THR A 128 -5.28 -4.94 26.55
C THR A 128 -4.64 -3.79 25.78
N PHE A 129 -4.95 -3.66 24.50
CA PHE A 129 -4.39 -2.61 23.63
C PHE A 129 -4.49 -1.20 24.26
N SER A 130 -5.57 -0.94 25.00
CA SER A 130 -5.77 0.27 25.79
C SER A 130 -4.73 0.48 26.89
N GLU A 131 -4.32 -0.58 27.60
CA GLU A 131 -3.28 -0.50 28.65
C GLU A 131 -1.93 -0.13 28.05
N GLU A 132 -1.56 -0.71 26.90
CA GLU A 132 -0.31 -0.37 26.22
C GLU A 132 -0.30 1.08 25.72
N LEU A 133 -1.45 1.54 25.24
CA LEU A 133 -1.63 2.90 24.77
C LEU A 133 -1.55 3.90 25.94
N GLU A 134 -2.16 3.59 27.09
CA GLU A 134 -2.03 4.38 28.31
C GLU A 134 -0.60 4.40 28.87
N GLU A 135 0.10 3.26 28.85
CA GLU A 135 1.50 3.17 29.27
C GLU A 135 2.39 4.05 28.38
N LEU A 136 2.20 3.97 27.06
CA LEU A 136 2.95 4.78 26.10
C LEU A 136 2.61 6.27 26.24
N TRP A 137 1.35 6.61 26.52
CA TRP A 137 0.93 7.99 26.78
C TRP A 137 1.56 8.56 28.06
N LYS A 138 1.60 7.78 29.15
CA LYS A 138 2.28 8.17 30.39
C LYS A 138 3.78 8.35 30.17
N GLU A 139 4.41 7.47 29.40
CA GLU A 139 5.81 7.61 28.99
C GLU A 139 6.03 8.89 28.17
N LEU A 140 5.12 9.22 27.25
CA LEU A 140 5.20 10.44 26.45
C LEU A 140 5.08 11.70 27.33
N LEU A 141 4.14 11.70 28.28
CA LEU A 141 3.99 12.81 29.24
C LEU A 141 5.26 13.01 30.08
N ASP A 142 5.86 11.93 30.58
CA ASP A 142 7.06 11.98 31.41
C ASP A 142 8.29 12.47 30.63
N ARG A 143 8.49 11.95 29.41
CA ARG A 143 9.62 12.35 28.55
C ARG A 143 9.52 13.80 28.05
N VAL A 144 8.31 14.28 27.80
CA VAL A 144 8.10 15.67 27.36
C VAL A 144 8.29 16.64 28.52
N GLY A 145 7.80 16.28 29.71
CA GLY A 145 7.91 17.11 30.93
C GLY A 145 7.49 18.55 30.67
N ASP A 146 8.36 19.50 31.05
CA ASP A 146 8.12 20.94 30.91
C ASP A 146 8.37 21.50 29.49
N LYS A 147 8.99 20.72 28.59
CA LYS A 147 9.33 21.18 27.23
C LYS A 147 8.11 21.27 26.32
N GLY A 148 6.99 20.66 26.70
CA GLY A 148 5.71 20.72 25.98
C GLY A 148 5.64 19.93 24.66
N LYS A 149 6.77 19.65 24.00
CA LYS A 149 6.86 18.84 22.78
C LYS A 149 8.15 18.00 22.72
N ILE A 150 8.11 16.90 21.96
CA ILE A 150 9.27 16.03 21.67
C ILE A 150 9.31 15.69 20.18
N LEU A 151 10.50 15.51 19.62
CA LEU A 151 10.64 15.03 18.24
C LEU A 151 10.09 13.61 18.12
N TYR A 152 9.33 13.35 17.05
CA TYR A 152 8.72 12.03 16.78
C TYR A 152 9.78 10.93 16.75
N GLN A 153 10.91 11.19 16.07
CA GLN A 153 12.01 10.23 15.95
C GLN A 153 12.63 9.91 17.32
N GLU A 154 12.84 10.90 18.18
CA GLU A 154 13.40 10.71 19.53
C GLU A 154 12.49 9.88 20.44
N PHE A 155 11.17 9.97 20.24
CA PHE A 155 10.20 9.20 21.02
C PHE A 155 10.00 7.76 20.51
N VAL A 156 9.94 7.60 19.19
CA VAL A 156 9.54 6.35 18.54
C VAL A 156 10.73 5.42 18.31
N TYR A 157 11.91 5.96 17.96
CA TYR A 157 13.07 5.14 17.62
C TYR A 157 13.73 4.59 18.89
N VAL A 158 13.89 3.26 18.91
CA VAL A 158 14.49 2.51 20.02
C VAL A 158 15.49 1.48 19.48
N GLU A 159 16.24 0.83 20.37
CA GLU A 159 17.33 -0.10 19.99
C GLU A 159 16.90 -1.35 19.22
N SER A 160 15.61 -1.64 19.16
CA SER A 160 15.04 -2.75 18.40
C SER A 160 14.15 -2.23 17.30
N TYR A 161 14.41 -2.65 16.06
CA TYR A 161 13.58 -2.26 14.92
C TYR A 161 12.11 -2.73 15.03
N PRO A 162 11.82 -4.00 15.38
CA PRO A 162 10.45 -4.43 15.65
C PRO A 162 9.74 -3.58 16.71
N GLU A 163 10.47 -3.16 17.76
CA GLU A 163 9.89 -2.32 18.80
C GLU A 163 9.66 -0.88 18.32
N THR A 164 10.55 -0.35 17.48
CA THR A 164 10.36 0.95 16.82
C THR A 164 9.09 0.96 15.98
N LEU A 165 8.86 -0.10 15.18
CA LEU A 165 7.62 -0.25 14.40
C LEU A 165 6.39 -0.34 15.30
N ARG A 166 6.49 -1.09 16.40
CA ARG A 166 5.39 -1.21 17.38
C ARG A 166 5.05 0.14 18.02
N ARG A 167 6.06 0.90 18.45
CA ARG A 167 5.88 2.24 19.03
C ARG A 167 5.31 3.21 18.01
N ALA A 168 5.76 3.17 16.77
CA ALA A 168 5.22 3.98 15.69
C ALA A 168 3.73 3.69 15.45
N TYR A 169 3.38 2.41 15.42
CA TYR A 169 2.01 1.94 15.31
C TYR A 169 1.17 2.45 16.48
N LEU A 170 1.57 2.25 17.73
CA LEU A 170 0.83 2.75 18.89
C LEU A 170 0.72 4.29 18.90
N THR A 171 1.75 4.99 18.42
CA THR A 171 1.75 6.46 18.33
C THR A 171 0.73 6.97 17.32
N SER A 172 0.48 6.26 16.22
CA SER A 172 -0.58 6.67 15.27
C SER A 172 -1.96 6.60 15.93
N PHE A 173 -2.21 5.60 16.79
CA PHE A 173 -3.44 5.52 17.58
C PHE A 173 -3.50 6.55 18.70
N LEU A 174 -2.38 6.88 19.36
CA LEU A 174 -2.34 7.98 20.33
C LEU A 174 -2.82 9.30 19.72
N VAL A 175 -2.37 9.58 18.49
CA VAL A 175 -2.79 10.78 17.76
C VAL A 175 -4.25 10.66 17.31
N THR A 176 -4.64 9.51 16.74
CA THR A 176 -6.00 9.28 16.24
C THR A 176 -7.07 9.37 17.32
N TYR A 177 -6.79 8.84 18.51
CA TYR A 177 -7.71 8.86 19.66
C TYR A 177 -7.62 10.15 20.49
N GLY A 178 -6.74 11.09 20.11
CA GLY A 178 -6.64 12.38 20.77
C GLY A 178 -5.93 12.36 22.12
N TYR A 179 -5.00 11.44 22.33
CA TYR A 179 -4.06 11.47 23.47
C TYR A 179 -2.88 12.41 23.21
N ALA A 180 -2.54 12.60 21.93
CA ALA A 180 -1.47 13.49 21.49
C ALA A 180 -1.86 14.23 20.21
N LYS A 181 -1.26 15.39 19.99
CA LYS A 181 -1.31 16.13 18.73
C LYS A 181 0.03 16.04 18.02
N LEU A 182 -0.02 16.14 16.70
CA LEU A 182 1.13 16.05 15.84
C LEU A 182 1.34 17.42 15.17
N GLU A 183 2.50 18.02 15.40
CA GLU A 183 2.92 19.26 14.73
C GLU A 183 3.92 18.91 13.64
N VAL A 184 3.54 19.10 12.38
CA VAL A 184 4.41 18.88 11.22
C VAL A 184 4.97 20.22 10.75
N TYR A 185 6.29 20.28 10.55
CA TYR A 185 6.98 21.40 9.91
C TYR A 185 7.53 20.92 8.55
N PRO A 186 6.75 21.04 7.44
CA PRO A 186 7.07 20.37 6.18
C PRO A 186 8.40 20.81 5.53
N PHE A 187 8.79 22.07 5.72
CA PHE A 187 10.03 22.62 5.15
C PHE A 187 11.29 22.14 5.90
N GLU A 188 11.15 21.86 7.18
CA GLU A 188 12.22 21.38 8.06
C GLU A 188 12.26 19.85 8.10
N GLU A 189 11.24 19.19 7.55
CA GLU A 189 10.99 17.74 7.65
C GLU A 189 10.91 17.24 9.11
N GLU A 190 10.63 18.13 10.05
CA GLU A 190 10.53 17.83 11.46
C GLU A 190 9.09 17.57 11.87
N ILE A 191 8.91 16.56 12.72
CA ILE A 191 7.62 16.15 13.25
C ILE A 191 7.73 16.13 14.77
N TYR A 192 6.84 16.86 15.43
CA TYR A 192 6.78 16.92 16.89
C TYR A 192 5.50 16.26 17.41
N LEU A 193 5.64 15.57 18.53
CA LEU A 193 4.55 15.01 19.31
C LEU A 193 4.29 15.91 20.52
N VAL A 194 3.03 16.31 20.68
CA VAL A 194 2.54 17.14 21.79
C VAL A 194 1.51 16.34 22.57
N PRO A 195 1.83 15.81 23.77
CA PRO A 195 0.87 15.07 24.57
C PRO A 195 -0.22 16.00 25.11
N LEU A 196 -1.46 15.54 25.09
CA LEU A 196 -2.57 16.21 25.75
C LEU A 196 -2.72 15.67 27.17
N LYS A 197 -2.86 16.57 28.16
CA LYS A 197 -3.03 16.19 29.58
C LYS A 197 -4.34 15.47 29.85
N VAL A 198 -5.36 15.74 29.02
CA VAL A 198 -6.65 15.05 29.04
C VAL A 198 -6.92 14.56 27.61
N PRO A 199 -7.17 13.26 27.41
CA PRO A 199 -7.52 12.73 26.10
C PRO A 199 -8.77 13.42 25.60
N THR A 200 -8.67 14.06 24.44
CA THR A 200 -9.80 14.73 23.79
C THR A 200 -9.91 14.17 22.39
N PRO A 201 -10.86 13.26 22.12
CA PRO A 201 -11.00 12.71 20.78
C PRO A 201 -11.30 13.85 19.80
N PRO A 202 -10.70 13.81 18.59
CA PRO A 202 -10.92 14.85 17.60
C PRO A 202 -12.42 14.99 17.32
N SER A 203 -12.91 16.23 17.33
CA SER A 203 -14.31 16.50 17.02
C SER A 203 -14.56 16.31 15.53
N ASP A 204 -15.76 15.90 15.11
CA ASP A 204 -16.16 15.80 13.68
C ASP A 204 -15.97 17.13 12.89
N LYS A 205 -15.73 18.24 13.60
CA LYS A 205 -15.47 19.57 13.03
C LYS A 205 -13.97 19.90 12.87
N GLU A 206 -13.08 19.09 13.42
CA GLU A 206 -11.64 19.24 13.22
C GLU A 206 -11.24 18.54 11.93
N ASN A 207 -10.51 19.23 11.04
CA ASN A 207 -9.94 18.62 9.85
C ASN A 207 -8.90 17.57 10.27
N VAL A 208 -9.31 16.31 10.34
CA VAL A 208 -8.43 15.18 10.62
C VAL A 208 -7.63 14.87 9.36
N MET A 209 -6.37 15.30 9.34
CA MET A 209 -5.46 15.03 8.22
C MET A 209 -4.68 13.74 8.48
N SER A 210 -4.65 12.85 7.49
CA SER A 210 -3.77 11.68 7.51
C SER A 210 -2.36 12.09 7.10
N TYR A 211 -1.36 11.79 7.94
CA TYR A 211 0.04 12.09 7.65
C TYR A 211 0.88 10.81 7.58
N PRO A 212 1.34 10.39 6.38
CA PRO A 212 2.12 9.18 6.23
C PRO A 212 3.58 9.41 6.70
N ILE A 213 4.00 8.66 7.71
CA ILE A 213 5.39 8.68 8.21
C ILE A 213 6.08 7.37 7.79
N PRO A 214 6.98 7.41 6.79
CA PRO A 214 7.72 6.22 6.39
C PRO A 214 8.78 5.88 7.44
N ILE A 215 8.81 4.63 7.89
CA ILE A 215 9.83 4.09 8.78
C ILE A 215 10.52 2.95 8.06
N SER A 216 11.75 3.21 7.62
CA SER A 216 12.58 2.24 6.91
C SER A 216 13.62 1.63 7.85
N TYR A 217 14.05 0.39 7.56
CA TYR A 217 15.13 -0.25 8.31
C TYR A 217 16.48 0.48 8.14
N GLU A 218 16.71 1.06 6.96
CA GLU A 218 17.91 1.84 6.65
C GLU A 218 17.97 3.11 7.50
N ASP A 219 16.87 3.88 7.56
CA ASP A 219 16.74 5.08 8.38
C ASP A 219 16.96 4.77 9.86
N TRP A 220 16.42 3.64 10.34
CA TRP A 220 16.60 3.18 11.71
C TRP A 220 18.06 2.81 12.01
N LEU A 221 18.74 2.15 11.07
CA LEU A 221 20.17 1.84 11.19
C LEU A 221 21.03 3.10 11.22
N GLU A 222 20.74 4.09 10.38
CA GLU A 222 21.44 5.38 10.36
C GLU A 222 21.24 6.14 11.67
N TRP A 223 20.00 6.23 12.16
CA TRP A 223 19.70 6.80 13.47
C TRP A 223 20.50 6.11 14.58
N ARG A 224 20.57 4.77 14.58
CA ARG A 224 21.31 4.01 15.58
C ARG A 224 22.82 4.27 15.52
N LYS A 225 23.36 4.54 14.33
CA LYS A 225 24.80 4.85 14.13
C LYS A 225 25.16 6.29 14.53
N ASN A 226 24.21 7.21 14.40
CA ASN A 226 24.40 8.64 14.69
C ASN A 226 24.10 9.01 16.15
N ARG A 227 23.89 8.01 17.01
CA ARG A 227 23.63 8.13 18.45
C ARG A 227 24.91 7.92 19.25
#